data_AF-A0A924M088-F1
#
_entry.id   AF-A0A924M088-F1
#
_cell.length_a   1.000
_cell.length_b   1.000
_cell.length_c   1.000
_cell.angle_alpha   90.00
_cell.angle_beta   90.00
_cell.angle_gamma   90.00
#
_symmetry.space_group_name_H-M   'P 1'
#
loop_
_entity.id
_entity.type
_entity.pdbx_description
1 polymer ?
#
loop_
_entity_poly.entity_id
_entity_poly.type
_entity_poly.pdbx_seq_one_letter_code
_entity_poly.pdbx_strand_id
1 'polypeptide(L)'
;MPIHASADSWILETRNTAYALGFNASGMLVHRYWGPRLPYLLDYPPVQDYGEWSSFYGKREINLEEYPVYGGATYREPCLKATFTDGVRDTVLEFKAAQIEGNELKIVLEDVHYPFRVTLHYRILESLDLLERWVTVENFGTDSIRLERIFSAQWHTPPLEDYRLTHLGGRWLEEFQVFQEPLTHGVKVLESRHLSSGHQNYPWFALDNRDAL
;
A
#
# COMPACT_ATOMS: atom_id res chain seq x y z
N MET A 1 19.53 -7.35 11.25
CA MET A 1 19.08 -6.60 10.06
C MET A 1 17.56 -6.51 10.16
N PRO A 2 16.96 -5.33 9.94
CA PRO A 2 15.52 -5.14 10.14
C PRO A 2 14.67 -5.81 9.05
N ILE A 3 15.28 -6.27 7.95
CA ILE A 3 14.58 -6.89 6.84
C ILE A 3 15.05 -8.35 6.73
N HIS A 4 14.11 -9.27 6.82
CA HIS A 4 14.32 -10.70 6.64
C HIS A 4 13.65 -11.13 5.33
N ALA A 5 14.40 -11.80 4.47
CA ALA A 5 13.91 -12.24 3.16
C ALA A 5 13.84 -13.77 3.07
N SER A 6 12.76 -14.28 2.48
CA SER A 6 12.68 -15.61 1.89
C SER A 6 12.75 -15.51 0.36
N ALA A 7 12.54 -16.62 -0.35
CA ALA A 7 12.55 -16.63 -1.82
C ALA A 7 11.50 -15.69 -2.44
N ASP A 8 10.37 -15.53 -1.74
CA ASP A 8 9.13 -14.93 -2.24
C ASP A 8 8.44 -14.01 -1.20
N SER A 9 9.03 -13.80 -0.02
CA SER A 9 8.41 -13.00 1.04
C SER A 9 9.43 -12.20 1.84
N TRP A 10 8.94 -11.13 2.46
CA TRP A 10 9.74 -10.21 3.27
C TRP A 10 9.03 -9.90 4.58
N ILE A 11 9.80 -9.88 5.65
CA ILE A 11 9.40 -9.41 6.98
C ILE A 11 10.28 -8.22 7.33
N LEU A 12 9.65 -7.09 7.58
CA LEU A 12 10.29 -5.85 7.95
C LEU A 12 9.96 -5.58 9.42
N GLU A 13 10.93 -5.74 10.30
CA GLU A 13 10.81 -5.53 11.74
C GLU A 13 11.42 -4.20 12.16
N THR A 14 10.69 -3.48 12.99
CA THR A 14 11.21 -2.39 13.81
C THR A 14 11.54 -2.91 15.22
N ARG A 15 11.66 -2.02 16.21
CA ARG A 15 11.85 -2.45 17.60
C ARG A 15 10.61 -3.18 18.13
N ASN A 16 9.42 -2.65 17.83
CA ASN A 16 8.16 -3.08 18.43
C ASN A 16 7.08 -3.49 17.42
N THR A 17 7.24 -3.16 16.14
CA THR A 17 6.27 -3.46 15.08
C THR A 17 6.90 -4.27 13.95
N ALA A 18 6.06 -4.88 13.13
CA ALA A 18 6.49 -5.55 11.92
C ALA A 18 5.48 -5.41 10.81
N TYR A 19 5.99 -5.47 9.58
CA TYR A 19 5.22 -5.47 8.35
C TYR A 19 5.71 -6.63 7.48
N ALA A 20 4.79 -7.46 6.99
CA ALA A 20 5.14 -8.58 6.14
C ALA A 20 4.29 -8.62 4.87
N LEU A 21 4.93 -9.01 3.78
CA LEU A 21 4.36 -9.13 2.44
C LEU A 21 5.07 -10.25 1.68
N GLY A 22 4.46 -10.74 0.61
CA GLY A 22 5.08 -11.74 -0.25
C GLY A 22 4.24 -12.09 -1.46
N PHE A 23 4.83 -12.87 -2.36
CA PHE A 23 4.15 -13.39 -3.54
C PHE A 23 3.36 -14.64 -3.20
N ASN A 24 2.10 -14.66 -3.60
CA ASN A 24 1.27 -15.85 -3.49
C ASN A 24 1.51 -16.81 -4.67
N ALA A 25 0.91 -18.01 -4.66
CA ALA A 25 1.13 -19.00 -5.72
C ALA A 25 0.59 -18.55 -7.08
N SER A 26 -0.30 -17.55 -7.10
CA SER A 26 -0.79 -16.87 -8.30
C SER A 26 0.13 -15.76 -8.82
N GLY A 27 1.29 -15.52 -8.19
CA GLY A 27 2.29 -14.52 -8.61
C GLY A 27 1.95 -13.07 -8.21
N MET A 28 0.96 -12.87 -7.34
CA MET A 28 0.54 -11.54 -6.88
C MET A 28 1.27 -11.17 -5.59
N LEU A 29 1.77 -9.95 -5.51
CA LEU A 29 2.32 -9.39 -4.28
C LEU A 29 1.16 -9.04 -3.33
N VAL A 30 1.12 -9.71 -2.19
CA VAL A 30 0.05 -9.54 -1.20
C VAL A 30 0.60 -9.11 0.15
N HIS A 31 -0.18 -8.28 0.82
CA HIS A 31 -0.03 -7.96 2.22
C HIS A 31 -0.29 -9.21 3.07
N ARG A 32 0.53 -9.40 4.11
CA ARG A 32 0.47 -10.58 4.99
C ARG A 32 0.24 -10.23 6.44
N TYR A 33 0.89 -9.18 6.93
CA TYR A 33 0.82 -8.77 8.32
C TYR A 33 1.23 -7.31 8.52
N TRP A 34 0.54 -6.61 9.40
CA TRP A 34 1.00 -5.36 10.00
C TRP A 34 0.58 -5.37 11.48
N GLY A 35 1.51 -5.11 12.40
CA GLY A 35 1.17 -5.14 13.82
C GLY A 35 2.39 -5.24 14.72
N PRO A 36 2.22 -5.68 15.98
CA PRO A 36 3.32 -5.94 16.90
C PRO A 36 4.36 -6.90 16.32
N ARG A 37 5.62 -6.68 16.67
CA ARG A 37 6.69 -7.62 16.34
C ARG A 37 6.43 -8.96 17.03
N LEU A 38 6.52 -10.07 16.30
CA LEU A 38 6.30 -11.40 16.83
C LEU A 38 7.61 -12.01 17.36
N PRO A 39 7.56 -12.94 18.35
CA PRO A 39 8.77 -13.52 18.95
C PRO A 39 9.68 -14.24 17.96
N TYR A 40 9.11 -14.94 16.97
CA TYR A 40 9.85 -15.70 15.97
C TYR A 40 9.40 -15.39 14.54
N LEU A 41 10.33 -15.47 13.57
CA LEU A 41 10.03 -15.24 12.15
C LEU A 41 8.98 -16.20 11.57
N LEU A 42 8.82 -17.38 12.16
CA LEU A 42 7.82 -18.38 11.76
C LEU A 42 6.43 -18.10 12.35
N ASP A 43 6.31 -17.19 13.32
CA ASP A 43 5.02 -16.83 13.92
C ASP A 43 4.22 -15.92 13.00
N TYR A 44 4.88 -15.27 12.03
CA TYR A 44 4.20 -14.43 11.05
C TYR A 44 3.25 -15.29 10.19
N PRO A 45 2.00 -14.83 9.94
CA PRO A 45 1.05 -15.55 9.12
C PRO A 45 1.67 -15.93 7.76
N PRO A 46 1.35 -17.09 7.19
CA PRO A 46 1.82 -17.45 5.85
C PRO A 46 1.18 -16.54 4.79
N VAL A 47 1.79 -16.50 3.61
CA VAL A 47 1.20 -15.81 2.45
C VAL A 47 -0.11 -16.51 2.08
N GLN A 48 -1.20 -15.76 2.02
CA GLN A 48 -2.51 -16.28 1.65
C GLN A 48 -2.67 -16.27 0.12
N ASP A 49 -3.27 -17.33 -0.43
CA ASP A 49 -3.72 -17.37 -1.83
C ASP A 49 -5.17 -17.81 -1.88
N TYR A 50 -6.07 -16.84 -1.81
CA TYR A 50 -7.49 -17.11 -1.97
C TYR A 50 -7.80 -17.29 -3.46
N GLY A 51 -8.51 -18.37 -3.79
CA GLY A 51 -9.02 -18.62 -5.13
C GLY A 51 -10.11 -17.63 -5.55
N GLU A 52 -10.91 -17.99 -6.54
CA GLU A 52 -12.07 -17.20 -6.95
C GLU A 52 -13.28 -17.59 -6.10
N TRP A 53 -14.08 -16.61 -5.69
CA TRP A 53 -15.32 -16.87 -4.96
C TRP A 53 -16.51 -16.89 -5.92
N SER A 54 -16.56 -15.97 -6.89
CA SER A 54 -17.63 -15.92 -7.89
C SER A 54 -17.20 -15.15 -9.14
N SER A 55 -18.06 -15.09 -10.18
CA SER A 55 -17.81 -14.35 -11.42
C SER A 55 -17.58 -12.85 -11.24
N PHE A 56 -17.90 -12.29 -10.08
CA PHE A 56 -17.67 -10.88 -9.72
C PHE A 56 -16.60 -10.70 -8.64
N TYR A 57 -16.11 -11.80 -8.06
CA TYR A 57 -15.09 -11.83 -7.02
C TYR A 57 -13.94 -12.75 -7.46
N GLY A 58 -13.10 -12.20 -8.34
CA GLY A 58 -11.88 -12.85 -8.79
C GLY A 58 -10.75 -12.78 -7.76
N LYS A 59 -9.62 -13.41 -8.06
CA LYS A 59 -8.46 -13.49 -7.15
C LYS A 59 -7.97 -12.12 -6.66
N ARG A 60 -7.91 -11.12 -7.55
CA ARG A 60 -7.47 -9.75 -7.20
C ARG A 60 -8.43 -9.02 -6.25
N GLU A 61 -9.70 -9.43 -6.25
CA GLU A 61 -10.73 -8.82 -5.40
C GLU A 61 -10.71 -9.38 -3.97
N ILE A 62 -10.31 -10.63 -3.80
CA ILE A 62 -10.35 -11.34 -2.50
C ILE A 62 -9.01 -11.21 -1.77
N ASN A 63 -7.90 -11.33 -2.48
CA ASN A 63 -6.58 -11.23 -1.88
C ASN A 63 -6.22 -9.78 -1.53
N LEU A 64 -5.36 -9.60 -0.54
CA LEU A 64 -4.92 -8.29 -0.07
C LEU A 64 -3.75 -7.79 -0.93
N GLU A 65 -4.00 -7.49 -2.21
CA GLU A 65 -2.97 -6.96 -3.13
C GLU A 65 -2.27 -5.74 -2.51
N GLU A 66 -0.94 -5.77 -2.52
CA GLU A 66 -0.08 -4.81 -1.80
C GLU A 66 -0.06 -3.43 -2.48
N TYR A 67 -0.20 -3.41 -3.81
CA TYR A 67 -0.22 -2.20 -4.63
C TYR A 67 -1.04 -2.42 -5.91
N PRO A 68 -2.37 -2.31 -5.85
CA PRO A 68 -3.23 -2.59 -6.99
C PRO A 68 -3.10 -1.54 -8.09
N VAL A 69 -3.03 -2.01 -9.33
CA VAL A 69 -3.03 -1.19 -10.55
C VAL A 69 -4.34 -1.31 -11.31
N TYR A 70 -4.69 -0.27 -12.07
CA TYR A 70 -5.84 -0.30 -12.98
C TYR A 70 -5.58 -1.29 -14.12
N GLY A 71 -6.42 -2.30 -14.25
CA GLY A 71 -6.36 -3.31 -15.30
C GLY A 71 -7.05 -4.60 -14.89
N GLY A 72 -7.44 -5.43 -15.85
CA GLY A 72 -8.17 -6.68 -15.59
C GLY A 72 -9.54 -6.47 -14.91
N ALA A 73 -10.10 -7.54 -14.36
CA ALA A 73 -11.43 -7.53 -13.74
C ALA A 73 -11.35 -7.34 -12.21
N THR A 74 -11.02 -6.13 -11.76
CA THR A 74 -11.11 -5.73 -10.34
C THR A 74 -11.92 -4.45 -10.19
N TYR A 75 -12.62 -4.34 -9.05
CA TYR A 75 -13.42 -3.17 -8.68
C TYR A 75 -12.78 -2.35 -7.55
N ARG A 76 -11.61 -2.78 -7.05
CA ARG A 76 -10.85 -2.04 -6.04
C ARG A 76 -10.34 -0.72 -6.60
N GLU A 77 -10.23 0.28 -5.74
CA GLU A 77 -9.63 1.55 -6.08
C GLU A 77 -8.12 1.34 -6.34
N PRO A 78 -7.62 1.57 -7.58
CA PRO A 78 -6.22 1.32 -7.88
C PRO A 78 -5.33 2.43 -7.31
N CYS A 79 -4.14 2.05 -6.86
CA CYS A 79 -3.06 2.97 -6.50
C CYS A 79 -2.45 3.64 -7.73
N LEU A 80 -2.32 2.90 -8.83
CA LEU A 80 -1.70 3.39 -10.06
C LEU A 80 -2.66 3.23 -11.24
N LYS A 81 -2.81 4.31 -11.99
CA LYS A 81 -3.57 4.33 -13.23
C LYS A 81 -2.80 5.10 -14.28
N ALA A 82 -2.39 4.40 -15.32
CA ALA A 82 -1.70 4.94 -16.47
C ALA A 82 -2.58 4.85 -17.71
N THR A 83 -2.34 5.74 -18.68
CA THR A 83 -2.89 5.67 -20.03
C THR A 83 -1.72 5.74 -21.00
N PHE A 84 -1.58 4.70 -21.81
CA PHE A 84 -0.51 4.53 -22.80
C PHE A 84 -0.87 5.23 -24.12
N THR A 85 0.08 5.33 -25.05
CA THR A 85 -0.05 6.11 -26.29
C THR A 85 -1.11 5.58 -27.24
N ASP A 86 -1.36 4.28 -27.23
CA ASP A 86 -2.41 3.59 -27.98
C ASP A 86 -3.81 3.70 -27.34
N GLY A 87 -3.91 4.36 -26.18
CA GLY A 87 -5.15 4.53 -25.43
C GLY A 87 -5.48 3.37 -24.48
N VAL A 88 -4.63 2.35 -24.38
CA VAL A 88 -4.76 1.29 -23.38
C VAL A 88 -4.54 1.88 -22.00
N ARG A 89 -5.28 1.35 -21.02
CA ARG A 89 -5.25 1.79 -19.62
C ARG A 89 -4.90 0.66 -18.65
N ASP A 90 -4.90 -0.56 -19.15
CA ASP A 90 -4.59 -1.75 -18.37
C ASP A 90 -3.08 -1.80 -18.15
N THR A 91 -2.69 -1.76 -16.88
CA THR A 91 -1.32 -2.02 -16.43
C THR A 91 -1.29 -3.44 -15.88
N VAL A 92 -0.33 -4.25 -16.31
CA VAL A 92 -0.15 -5.63 -15.83
C VAL A 92 1.30 -5.78 -15.39
N LEU A 93 1.53 -5.75 -14.08
CA LEU A 93 2.86 -5.75 -13.49
C LEU A 93 3.33 -7.15 -13.15
N GLU A 94 4.55 -7.49 -13.55
CA GLU A 94 5.27 -8.70 -13.17
C GLU A 94 6.48 -8.38 -12.29
N PHE A 95 6.74 -9.26 -11.33
CA PHE A 95 7.95 -9.19 -10.52
C PHE A 95 9.21 -9.40 -11.36
N LYS A 96 10.19 -8.51 -11.19
CA LYS A 96 11.51 -8.64 -11.81
C LYS A 96 12.62 -8.84 -10.80
N ALA A 97 12.61 -8.10 -9.70
CA ALA A 97 13.66 -8.21 -8.69
C ALA A 97 13.23 -7.66 -7.34
N ALA A 98 13.86 -8.15 -6.27
CA ALA A 98 13.85 -7.52 -4.96
C ALA A 98 15.29 -7.21 -4.55
N GLN A 99 15.52 -6.01 -4.03
CA GLN A 99 16.83 -5.54 -3.60
C GLN A 99 16.73 -5.03 -2.16
N ILE A 100 17.69 -5.42 -1.33
CA ILE A 100 17.79 -4.94 0.04
C ILE A 100 19.08 -4.14 0.18
N GLU A 101 18.94 -2.85 0.47
CA GLU A 101 20.03 -1.91 0.66
C GLU A 101 19.94 -1.32 2.08
N GLY A 102 20.74 -1.86 3.00
CA GLY A 102 20.71 -1.43 4.40
C GLY A 102 19.37 -1.73 5.08
N ASN A 103 18.56 -0.68 5.29
CA ASN A 103 17.23 -0.73 5.90
C ASN A 103 16.10 -0.49 4.89
N GLU A 104 16.39 -0.53 3.59
CA GLU A 104 15.42 -0.36 2.52
C GLU A 104 15.24 -1.65 1.71
N LEU A 105 13.99 -2.05 1.50
CA LEU A 105 13.58 -3.06 0.52
C LEU A 105 12.98 -2.35 -0.70
N LYS A 106 13.47 -2.70 -1.89
CA LYS A 106 12.96 -2.27 -3.19
C LYS A 106 12.38 -3.48 -3.91
N ILE A 107 11.11 -3.43 -4.27
CA ILE A 107 10.47 -4.45 -5.12
C ILE A 107 10.25 -3.83 -6.50
N VAL A 108 10.93 -4.37 -7.50
CA VAL A 108 10.89 -3.91 -8.89
C VAL A 108 9.88 -4.76 -9.65
N LEU A 109 8.87 -4.07 -10.20
CA LEU A 109 7.84 -4.61 -11.04
C LEU A 109 7.91 -3.95 -12.42
N GLU A 110 7.65 -4.69 -13.49
CA GLU A 110 7.59 -4.14 -14.85
C GLU A 110 6.30 -4.55 -15.53
N ASP A 111 5.75 -3.64 -16.32
CA ASP A 111 4.62 -3.96 -17.18
C ASP A 111 5.01 -5.00 -18.24
N VAL A 112 4.11 -5.94 -18.52
CA VAL A 112 4.36 -7.05 -19.46
C VAL A 112 4.43 -6.62 -20.92
N HIS A 113 3.83 -5.48 -21.27
CA HIS A 113 3.72 -5.01 -22.65
C HIS A 113 4.49 -3.70 -22.87
N TYR A 114 4.35 -2.74 -21.96
CA TYR A 114 4.96 -1.42 -22.07
C TYR A 114 6.31 -1.37 -21.33
N PRO A 115 7.29 -0.56 -21.79
CA PRO A 115 8.56 -0.34 -21.09
C PRO A 115 8.37 0.56 -19.85
N PHE A 116 7.50 0.14 -18.94
CA PHE A 116 7.03 0.88 -17.79
C PHE A 116 7.36 0.10 -16.52
N ARG A 117 8.19 0.68 -15.66
CA ARG A 117 8.64 0.06 -14.40
C ARG A 117 8.02 0.77 -13.22
N VAL A 118 7.65 -0.01 -12.22
CA VAL A 118 7.15 0.44 -10.92
C VAL A 118 8.04 -0.16 -9.84
N THR A 119 8.68 0.69 -9.04
CA THR A 119 9.47 0.27 -7.89
C THR A 119 8.73 0.65 -6.61
N LEU A 120 8.38 -0.35 -5.81
CA LEU A 120 7.81 -0.18 -4.48
C LEU A 120 8.95 -0.13 -3.46
N HIS A 121 9.01 0.95 -2.68
CA HIS A 121 10.06 1.16 -1.69
C HIS A 121 9.51 1.02 -0.28
N TYR A 122 10.29 0.38 0.59
CA TYR A 122 9.97 0.16 1.99
C TYR A 122 11.22 0.44 2.83
N ARG A 123 11.23 1.52 3.61
CA ARG A 123 12.37 1.89 4.46
C ARG A 123 12.03 1.84 5.93
N ILE A 124 12.84 1.12 6.70
CA ILE A 124 12.64 0.92 8.14
C ILE A 124 13.50 1.88 8.96
N LEU A 125 12.86 2.70 9.78
CA LEU A 125 13.51 3.52 10.80
C LEU A 125 13.34 2.81 12.16
N GLU A 126 14.15 1.78 12.39
CA GLU A 126 14.01 0.84 13.51
C GLU A 126 13.91 1.52 14.88
N SER A 127 14.70 2.59 15.11
CA SER A 127 14.71 3.31 16.40
C SER A 127 13.44 4.12 16.67
N LEU A 128 12.62 4.37 15.66
CA LEU A 128 11.40 5.18 15.73
C LEU A 128 10.13 4.35 15.56
N ASP A 129 10.24 3.04 15.34
CA ASP A 129 9.12 2.18 14.98
C ASP A 129 8.34 2.65 13.74
N LEU A 130 9.04 3.27 12.78
CA LEU A 130 8.45 3.78 11.55
C LEU A 130 8.83 2.95 10.32
N LEU A 131 7.85 2.80 9.43
CA LEU A 131 8.00 2.30 8.07
C LEU A 131 7.59 3.42 7.10
N GLU A 132 8.52 3.81 6.23
CA GLU A 132 8.23 4.71 5.12
C GLU A 132 8.00 3.90 3.85
N ARG A 133 7.00 4.33 3.06
CA ARG A 133 6.69 3.73 1.76
C ARG A 133 6.52 4.82 0.71
N TRP A 134 7.08 4.58 -0.45
CA TRP A 134 6.88 5.41 -1.64
C TRP A 134 7.00 4.55 -2.89
N VAL A 135 6.60 5.13 -4.02
CA VAL A 135 6.66 4.47 -5.32
C VAL A 135 7.41 5.35 -6.29
N THR A 136 8.30 4.73 -7.04
CA THR A 136 8.97 5.34 -8.19
C THR A 136 8.42 4.67 -9.45
N VAL A 137 8.06 5.46 -10.46
CA VAL A 137 7.69 4.93 -11.77
C VAL A 137 8.62 5.47 -12.84
N GLU A 138 9.03 4.61 -13.76
CA GLU A 138 10.02 4.92 -14.78
C GLU A 138 9.49 4.47 -16.15
N ASN A 139 9.61 5.36 -17.14
CA ASN A 139 9.32 5.06 -18.54
C ASN A 139 10.64 4.87 -19.28
N PHE A 140 10.94 3.64 -19.69
CA PHE A 140 12.12 3.29 -20.49
C PHE A 140 11.85 3.34 -22.00
N GLY A 141 10.62 3.64 -22.40
CA GLY A 141 10.23 3.80 -23.80
C GLY A 141 10.46 5.19 -24.35
N THR A 142 10.15 5.36 -25.63
CA THR A 142 10.14 6.66 -26.32
C THR A 142 8.79 7.34 -26.27
N ASP A 143 7.74 6.57 -26.02
CA ASP A 143 6.36 6.98 -26.06
C ASP A 143 5.91 7.58 -24.72
N SER A 144 5.08 8.63 -24.76
CA SER A 144 4.60 9.30 -23.55
C SER A 144 3.53 8.49 -22.82
N ILE A 145 3.69 8.30 -21.51
CA ILE A 145 2.70 7.63 -20.66
C ILE A 145 2.05 8.68 -19.76
N ARG A 146 0.71 8.76 -19.77
CA ARG A 146 -0.02 9.67 -18.88
C ARG A 146 -0.36 8.97 -17.57
N LEU A 147 0.15 9.47 -16.45
CA LEU A 147 -0.28 9.03 -15.12
C LEU A 147 -1.55 9.78 -14.72
N GLU A 148 -2.66 9.07 -14.58
CA GLU A 148 -3.92 9.60 -14.05
C GLU A 148 -3.95 9.57 -12.53
N ARG A 149 -3.25 8.60 -11.93
CA ARG A 149 -3.14 8.42 -10.48
C ARG A 149 -1.86 7.67 -10.13
N ILE A 150 -1.22 8.09 -9.05
CA ILE A 150 -0.15 7.37 -8.37
C ILE A 150 -0.23 7.67 -6.86
N PHE A 151 -0.66 6.69 -6.07
CA PHE A 151 -0.63 6.77 -4.61
C PHE A 151 0.70 6.26 -4.07
N SER A 152 1.18 6.83 -2.96
CA SER A 152 2.45 6.39 -2.36
C SER A 152 2.37 4.98 -1.76
N ALA A 153 1.17 4.54 -1.35
CA ALA A 153 0.94 3.23 -0.76
C ALA A 153 -0.57 2.93 -0.65
N GLN A 154 -0.89 1.65 -0.51
CA GLN A 154 -2.12 1.15 0.10
C GLN A 154 -1.77 0.31 1.33
N TRP A 155 -2.58 0.42 2.37
CA TRP A 155 -2.42 -0.34 3.60
C TRP A 155 -3.65 -1.19 3.86
N HIS A 156 -3.44 -2.42 4.32
CA HIS A 156 -4.48 -3.26 4.86
C HIS A 156 -4.37 -3.21 6.38
N THR A 157 -5.40 -2.71 7.04
CA THR A 157 -5.37 -2.50 8.48
C THR A 157 -5.62 -3.81 9.23
N PRO A 158 -5.03 -4.01 10.41
CA PRO A 158 -5.36 -5.14 11.26
C PRO A 158 -6.85 -5.11 11.60
N PRO A 159 -7.56 -6.25 11.62
CA PRO A 159 -8.98 -6.27 11.94
C PRO A 159 -9.21 -5.76 13.37
N LEU A 160 -9.99 -4.68 13.49
CA LEU A 160 -10.49 -4.14 14.75
C LEU A 160 -12.01 -4.37 14.84
N GLU A 161 -12.54 -4.51 16.05
CA GLU A 161 -13.99 -4.66 16.27
C GLU A 161 -14.76 -3.41 15.83
N ASP A 162 -14.26 -2.24 16.23
CA ASP A 162 -14.72 -0.92 15.81
C ASP A 162 -13.51 -0.10 15.36
N TYR A 163 -13.59 0.55 14.21
CA TYR A 163 -12.58 1.53 13.81
C TYR A 163 -13.00 2.94 14.22
N ARG A 164 -12.09 3.69 14.84
CA ARG A 164 -12.15 5.15 15.00
C ARG A 164 -11.09 5.79 14.13
N LEU A 165 -11.53 6.70 13.27
CA LEU A 165 -10.66 7.58 12.50
C LEU A 165 -10.40 8.85 13.31
N THR A 166 -9.13 9.11 13.61
CA THR A 166 -8.68 10.40 14.14
C THR A 166 -7.95 11.15 13.02
N HIS A 167 -8.31 12.39 12.75
CA HIS A 167 -7.64 13.24 11.76
C HIS A 167 -7.56 14.69 12.22
N LEU A 168 -6.72 15.47 11.55
CA LEU A 168 -6.51 16.88 11.85
C LEU A 168 -7.11 17.74 10.74
N GLY A 169 -7.97 18.68 11.12
CA GLY A 169 -8.59 19.62 10.20
C GLY A 169 -8.80 20.98 10.84
N GLY A 170 -9.45 21.89 10.12
CA GLY A 170 -9.74 23.21 10.66
C GLY A 170 -9.90 24.29 9.59
N ARG A 171 -9.56 25.50 9.97
CA ARG A 171 -9.58 26.68 9.10
C ARG A 171 -8.44 27.61 9.48
N TRP A 172 -8.25 28.66 8.68
CA TRP A 172 -7.29 29.70 9.01
C TRP A 172 -7.56 30.27 10.40
N LEU A 173 -6.51 30.40 11.22
CA LEU A 173 -6.53 30.77 12.65
C LEU A 173 -7.14 29.73 13.62
N GLU A 174 -7.52 28.56 13.12
CA GLU A 174 -8.02 27.43 13.91
C GLU A 174 -7.55 26.11 13.27
N GLU A 175 -6.27 26.01 12.95
CA GLU A 175 -5.66 24.82 12.37
C GLU A 175 -5.54 23.67 13.39
N PHE A 176 -5.33 22.45 12.88
CA PHE A 176 -4.98 21.25 13.68
C PHE A 176 -6.00 20.85 14.76
N GLN A 177 -7.27 21.12 14.53
CA GLN A 177 -8.33 20.61 15.40
C GLN A 177 -8.43 19.10 15.23
N VAL A 178 -8.56 18.40 16.34
CA VAL A 178 -8.66 16.94 16.37
C VAL A 178 -10.11 16.55 16.12
N PHE A 179 -10.34 15.79 15.05
CA PHE A 179 -11.63 15.19 14.75
C PHE A 179 -11.54 13.68 14.97
N GLN A 180 -12.53 13.13 15.66
CA GLN A 180 -12.65 11.71 15.93
C GLN A 180 -14.03 11.22 15.51
N GLU A 181 -14.08 10.23 14.63
CA GLU A 181 -15.33 9.69 14.11
C GLU A 181 -15.24 8.16 13.92
N PRO A 182 -16.33 7.42 14.16
CA PRO A 182 -16.44 6.03 13.73
C PRO A 182 -16.16 5.87 12.23
N LEU A 183 -15.30 4.93 11.84
CA LEU A 183 -15.13 4.55 10.44
C LEU A 183 -16.03 3.35 10.12
N THR A 184 -17.21 3.64 9.58
CA THR A 184 -18.19 2.64 9.17
C THR A 184 -17.96 2.18 7.74
N HIS A 185 -18.72 1.17 7.30
CA HIS A 185 -18.73 0.74 5.90
C HIS A 185 -18.99 1.92 4.94
N GLY A 186 -18.22 1.99 3.86
CA GLY A 186 -18.28 3.06 2.87
C GLY A 186 -16.89 3.62 2.54
N VAL A 187 -16.85 4.78 1.90
CA VAL A 187 -15.61 5.49 1.54
C VAL A 187 -15.57 6.82 2.28
N LYS A 188 -14.47 7.07 2.99
CA LYS A 188 -14.12 8.38 3.56
C LYS A 188 -12.92 8.92 2.81
N VAL A 189 -13.01 10.17 2.34
CA VAL A 189 -11.92 10.87 1.65
C VAL A 189 -11.52 12.10 2.46
N LEU A 190 -10.24 12.18 2.81
CA LEU A 190 -9.61 13.39 3.35
C LEU A 190 -8.68 13.93 2.26
N GLU A 191 -9.02 15.07 1.66
CA GLU A 191 -8.27 15.64 0.55
C GLU A 191 -8.14 17.16 0.65
N SER A 192 -7.12 17.70 -0.01
CA SER A 192 -7.02 19.12 -0.31
C SER A 192 -7.00 19.33 -1.81
N ARG A 193 -7.82 20.29 -2.27
CA ARG A 193 -7.86 20.75 -3.67
C ARG A 193 -7.24 22.14 -3.84
N HIS A 194 -6.58 22.64 -2.80
CA HIS A 194 -5.95 23.97 -2.78
C HIS A 194 -4.51 23.98 -3.29
N LEU A 195 -4.05 22.90 -3.95
CA LEU A 195 -2.66 22.73 -4.43
C LEU A 195 -1.58 22.80 -3.33
N SER A 196 -2.02 22.73 -2.07
CA SER A 196 -1.22 22.70 -0.85
C SER A 196 -1.94 21.79 0.14
N SER A 197 -1.26 21.32 1.18
CA SER A 197 -1.92 20.56 2.25
C SER A 197 -3.09 21.34 2.88
N GLY A 198 -2.94 22.66 2.98
CA GLY A 198 -4.00 23.54 3.47
C GLY A 198 -4.28 23.37 4.96
N HIS A 199 -5.30 24.07 5.43
CA HIS A 199 -5.71 24.09 6.84
C HIS A 199 -6.92 23.17 7.10
N GLN A 200 -7.64 22.80 6.05
CA GLN A 200 -8.92 22.11 6.12
C GLN A 200 -8.76 20.62 6.42
N ASN A 201 -7.81 19.96 5.76
CA ASN A 201 -7.49 18.55 5.93
C ASN A 201 -5.97 18.39 5.93
N TYR A 202 -5.38 18.25 7.11
CA TYR A 202 -3.94 18.01 7.22
C TYR A 202 -3.63 16.56 6.80
N PRO A 203 -2.52 16.28 6.10
CA PRO A 203 -2.20 14.94 5.58
C PRO A 203 -1.68 14.01 6.70
N TRP A 204 -2.53 13.78 7.70
CA TRP A 204 -2.29 12.89 8.82
C TRP A 204 -3.63 12.29 9.27
N PHE A 205 -3.60 11.00 9.58
CA PHE A 205 -4.70 10.32 10.24
C PHE A 205 -4.16 9.18 11.10
N ALA A 206 -4.98 8.71 12.04
CA ALA A 206 -4.76 7.51 12.83
C ALA A 206 -6.03 6.65 12.85
N LEU A 207 -5.84 5.35 12.97
CA LEU A 207 -6.90 4.36 13.14
C LEU A 207 -6.65 3.58 14.43
N ASP A 208 -7.69 3.43 15.25
CA ASP A 208 -7.64 2.68 16.51
C ASP A 208 -9.00 2.04 16.83
N ASN A 209 -9.06 1.29 17.95
CA ASN A 209 -10.24 0.56 18.42
C ASN A 209 -11.04 1.29 19.51
N ARG A 210 -10.97 2.62 19.60
CA ARG A 210 -11.61 3.47 20.64
C ARG A 210 -11.12 3.28 22.08
N ASP A 211 -10.43 2.17 22.38
CA ASP A 211 -9.82 1.90 23.69
C ASP A 211 -8.43 2.53 23.85
N ALA A 212 -7.84 3.01 22.74
CA ALA A 212 -6.60 3.76 22.76
C ALA A 212 -6.84 5.16 23.37
N LEU A 213 -6.28 5.38 24.57
CA LEU A 213 -6.23 6.65 25.30
C LEU A 213 -5.31 7.66 24.62
#